data_AF-B4H689-F1
#
_entry.id   AF-B4H689-F1
#
_cell.length_a   1.000
_cell.length_b   1.000
_cell.length_c   1.000
_cell.angle_alpha   90.00
_cell.angle_beta   90.00
_cell.angle_gamma   90.00
#
_symmetry.space_group_name_H-M   'P 1'
#
loop_
_entity.id
_entity.type
_entity.pdbx_description
1 polymer ?
#
loop_
_entity_poly.entity_id
_entity_poly.type
_entity_poly.pdbx_seq_one_letter_code
_entity_poly.pdbx_strand_id
1 'polypeptide(L)'
;MREIVHLQAGQCGNQIGAKFWEVISEEHGIDANGIYVGDSDLQLERISVYYNEASGGKYVPRAILLDLEPGTMESVRSGPYGQIVRPDNFVFGQSGAIASRTEFTNIECDSLDKQFSDFEYCVLKSVNRSFKYISIKVQLFKSPVTKVKVNFGLYKRFSGYRPFLYNFTIDACRFVNNRKPNPIATFFYETIRSYSNINHSCPYSDKILLDKLTADYVNHRMTAYLPFPDGDYLFQFHWIAYDINLAVVKAYFTLS
;
A
#
# COMPACT_ATOMS: atom_id res chain seq x y z
N MET A 1 36.93 22.18 16.21
CA MET A 1 36.05 21.09 16.65
C MET A 1 35.25 20.58 15.45
N ARG A 2 35.09 19.26 15.32
CA ARG A 2 34.23 18.63 14.31
C ARG A 2 33.16 17.86 15.06
N GLU A 3 31.90 18.10 14.74
CA GLU A 3 30.75 17.41 15.33
C GLU A 3 30.14 16.52 14.26
N ILE A 4 29.66 15.34 14.65
CA ILE A 4 29.01 14.39 13.75
C ILE A 4 27.59 14.15 14.26
N VAL A 5 26.61 14.28 13.37
CA VAL A 5 25.24 13.86 13.61
C VAL A 5 25.05 12.48 12.99
N HIS A 6 24.74 11.49 13.81
CA HIS A 6 24.44 10.14 13.38
C HIS A 6 22.96 10.01 13.04
N LEU A 7 22.67 9.38 11.91
CA LEU A 7 21.30 9.10 11.47
C LEU A 7 21.18 7.61 11.20
N GLN A 8 20.21 6.98 11.85
CA GLN A 8 19.88 5.57 11.67
C GLN A 8 18.41 5.46 11.26
N ALA A 9 18.15 4.66 10.23
CA ALA A 9 16.84 4.57 9.59
C ALA A 9 16.42 3.11 9.37
N GLY A 10 15.16 2.83 9.71
CA GLY A 10 14.52 1.52 9.57
C GLY A 10 15.02 0.46 10.54
N GLN A 11 14.37 -0.70 10.55
CA GLN A 11 14.62 -1.77 11.52
C GLN A 11 16.11 -2.21 11.56
N CYS A 12 16.71 -2.49 10.40
CA CYS A 12 18.11 -2.92 10.32
C CYS A 12 19.08 -1.80 10.77
N GLY A 13 18.88 -0.58 10.28
CA GLY A 13 19.72 0.57 10.64
C GLY A 13 19.66 0.87 12.13
N ASN A 14 18.48 0.78 12.74
CA ASN A 14 18.28 1.00 14.17
C ASN A 14 18.94 -0.08 15.03
N GLN A 15 18.94 -1.35 14.60
CA GLN A 15 19.64 -2.44 15.31
C GLN A 15 21.16 -2.28 15.29
N ILE A 16 21.72 -1.97 14.11
CA ILE A 16 23.17 -1.75 13.96
C ILE A 16 23.58 -0.48 14.73
N GLY A 17 22.80 0.59 14.61
CA GLY A 17 23.04 1.84 15.32
C GLY A 17 23.01 1.65 16.85
N ALA A 18 22.08 0.87 17.38
CA ALA A 18 22.06 0.54 18.80
C ALA A 18 23.35 -0.16 19.27
N LYS A 19 23.86 -1.11 18.48
CA LYS A 19 25.15 -1.77 18.78
C LYS A 19 26.35 -0.86 18.62
N PHE A 20 26.32 0.05 17.66
CA PHE A 20 27.35 1.08 17.52
C PHE A 20 27.44 1.96 18.76
N TRP A 21 26.30 2.43 19.28
CA TRP A 21 26.27 3.27 20.48
C TRP A 21 26.65 2.54 21.75
N GLU A 22 26.37 1.24 21.86
CA GLU A 22 26.84 0.39 22.96
C GLU A 22 28.38 0.34 22.99
N VAL A 23 29.00 -0.02 21.86
CA VAL A 23 30.47 -0.14 21.75
C VAL A 23 31.16 1.20 21.99
N ILE A 24 30.68 2.29 21.37
CA ILE A 24 31.32 3.59 21.53
C ILE A 24 31.16 4.16 22.95
N SER A 25 30.03 3.87 23.61
CA SER A 25 29.82 4.31 25.00
C SER A 25 30.76 3.56 25.94
N GLU A 26 30.97 2.26 25.73
CA GLU A 26 31.96 1.48 26.47
C GLU A 26 33.39 1.99 26.26
N GLU A 27 33.78 2.29 25.02
CA GLU A 27 35.11 2.85 24.71
C GLU A 27 35.34 4.21 25.38
N HIS A 28 34.31 5.05 25.45
CA HIS A 28 34.35 6.37 26.11
C HIS A 28 34.04 6.34 27.61
N GLY A 29 33.78 5.17 28.19
CA GLY A 29 33.48 5.04 29.63
C GLY A 29 32.17 5.72 30.04
N ILE A 30 31.17 5.76 29.16
CA ILE A 30 29.84 6.33 29.42
C ILE A 30 28.89 5.20 29.79
N ASP A 31 28.23 5.31 30.94
CA ASP A 31 27.25 4.32 31.40
C ASP A 31 25.88 4.47 30.69
N ALA A 32 24.96 3.53 30.97
CA ALA A 32 23.59 3.55 30.41
C ALA A 32 22.76 4.79 30.80
N ASN A 33 23.16 5.51 31.86
CA ASN A 33 22.52 6.75 32.30
C ASN A 33 23.09 7.99 31.62
N GLY A 34 24.18 7.84 30.86
CA GLY A 34 24.95 8.90 30.22
C GLY A 34 25.98 9.56 31.13
N ILE A 35 26.36 8.92 32.24
CA ILE A 35 27.35 9.44 33.18
C ILE A 35 28.72 8.85 32.84
N TYR A 36 29.76 9.69 32.88
CA TYR A 36 31.13 9.24 32.71
C TYR A 36 31.62 8.50 33.95
N VAL A 37 32.05 7.25 33.75
CA VAL A 37 32.61 6.33 34.76
C VAL A 37 33.98 5.78 34.31
N GLY A 38 34.58 6.41 33.31
CA GLY A 38 35.88 6.02 32.75
C GLY A 38 37.06 6.34 33.66
N ASP A 39 38.21 5.78 33.32
CA ASP A 39 39.46 5.82 34.08
C ASP A 39 40.57 6.64 33.39
N SER A 40 40.33 7.12 32.17
CA SER A 40 41.34 7.78 31.34
C SER A 40 40.85 9.10 30.76
N ASP A 41 41.59 10.19 31.01
CA ASP A 41 41.28 11.53 30.47
C ASP A 41 41.22 11.58 28.94
N LEU A 42 41.88 10.63 28.25
CA LEU A 42 41.84 10.51 26.79
C LEU A 42 40.44 10.17 26.27
N GLN A 43 39.60 9.51 27.07
CA GLN A 43 38.22 9.17 26.71
C GLN A 43 37.35 10.43 26.55
N LEU A 44 37.67 11.51 27.27
CA LEU A 44 36.94 12.77 27.23
C LEU A 44 37.50 13.76 26.19
N GLU A 45 38.74 13.59 25.72
CA GLU A 45 39.42 14.57 24.84
C GLU A 45 38.62 14.91 23.57
N ARG A 46 37.90 13.93 23.01
CA ARG A 46 37.11 14.09 21.77
C ARG A 46 35.68 13.61 21.87
N ILE A 47 35.13 13.51 23.09
CA ILE A 47 33.77 13.04 23.31
C ILE A 47 32.72 13.93 22.64
N SER A 48 33.03 15.22 22.46
CA SER A 48 32.16 16.21 21.81
C SER A 48 31.84 15.90 20.34
N VAL A 49 32.58 14.99 19.70
CA VAL A 49 32.34 14.58 18.31
C VAL A 49 30.98 13.88 18.18
N TYR A 50 30.68 12.96 19.09
CA TYR A 50 29.47 12.11 19.04
C TYR A 50 28.45 12.44 20.13
N TYR A 51 28.87 13.04 21.25
CA TYR A 51 27.98 13.36 22.37
C TYR A 51 27.81 14.87 22.56
N ASN A 52 26.63 15.23 23.06
CA ASN A 52 26.35 16.52 23.65
C ASN A 52 26.50 16.42 25.17
N GLU A 53 27.23 17.35 25.78
CA GLU A 53 27.26 17.49 27.23
C GLU A 53 26.01 18.25 27.69
N ALA A 54 25.19 17.60 28.52
CA ALA A 54 24.01 18.16 29.15
C ALA A 54 24.31 18.55 30.61
N SER A 55 23.42 19.37 31.20
CA SER A 55 23.52 19.76 32.60
C SER A 55 23.61 18.54 33.52
N GLY A 56 24.55 18.55 34.47
CA GLY A 56 24.77 17.46 35.42
C GLY A 56 25.79 16.41 34.98
N GLY A 57 26.69 16.73 34.04
CA GLY A 57 27.75 15.82 33.59
C GLY A 57 27.22 14.64 32.77
N LYS A 58 26.04 14.80 32.17
CA LYS A 58 25.37 13.77 31.38
C LYS A 58 25.70 13.94 29.90
N TYR A 59 26.25 12.91 29.28
CA TYR A 59 26.55 12.84 27.86
C TYR A 59 25.38 12.19 27.11
N VAL A 60 24.94 12.87 26.05
CA VAL A 60 23.80 12.45 25.23
C VAL A 60 24.24 12.27 23.78
N PRO A 61 24.06 11.10 23.16
CA PRO A 61 24.38 10.89 21.76
C PRO A 61 23.71 11.87 20.80
N ARG A 62 24.46 12.35 19.80
CA ARG A 62 23.93 13.01 18.61
C ARG A 62 23.43 11.98 17.61
N ALA A 63 22.34 11.30 17.96
CA ALA A 63 21.67 10.33 17.10
C ALA A 63 20.24 10.78 16.82
N ILE A 64 19.81 10.63 15.57
CA ILE A 64 18.41 10.73 15.15
C ILE A 64 17.96 9.34 14.68
N LEU A 65 16.86 8.86 15.25
CA LEU A 65 16.32 7.54 15.00
C LEU A 65 15.04 7.69 14.18
N LEU A 66 15.09 7.15 12.97
CA LEU A 66 13.99 7.20 12.02
C LEU A 66 13.43 5.81 11.82
N ASP A 67 12.12 5.66 11.99
CA ASP A 67 11.43 4.43 11.59
C ASP A 67 10.00 4.73 11.15
N LEU A 68 9.48 3.99 10.17
CA LEU A 68 8.06 4.06 9.85
C LEU A 68 7.24 3.17 10.78
N GLU A 69 7.87 2.21 11.47
CA GLU A 69 7.21 1.28 12.38
C GLU A 69 7.35 1.72 13.85
N PRO A 70 6.26 1.78 14.62
CA PRO A 70 6.32 2.15 16.04
C PRO A 70 6.99 1.09 16.92
N GLY A 71 7.04 -0.18 16.47
CA GLY A 71 7.61 -1.30 17.23
C GLY A 71 9.13 -1.22 17.43
N THR A 72 9.86 -0.56 16.52
CA THR A 72 11.31 -0.42 16.64
C THR A 72 11.72 0.45 17.82
N MET A 73 10.88 1.42 18.20
CA MET A 73 11.15 2.29 19.35
C MET A 73 11.22 1.49 20.66
N GLU A 74 10.26 0.59 20.88
CA GLU A 74 10.23 -0.24 22.09
C GLU A 74 11.45 -1.15 22.15
N SER A 75 11.85 -1.71 21.01
CA SER A 75 13.06 -2.53 20.89
C SER A 75 14.33 -1.75 21.26
N VAL A 76 14.53 -0.55 20.69
CA VAL A 76 15.72 0.27 20.98
C VAL A 76 15.71 0.80 22.42
N ARG A 77 14.56 1.22 22.95
CA ARG A 77 14.45 1.71 24.34
C ARG A 77 14.63 0.61 25.39
N SER A 78 14.26 -0.62 25.06
CA SER A 78 14.50 -1.79 25.90
C SER A 78 15.97 -2.24 25.89
N GLY A 79 16.77 -1.73 24.96
CA GLY A 79 18.20 -1.98 24.88
C GLY A 79 18.99 -1.37 26.04
N PRO A 80 20.23 -1.86 26.29
CA PRO A 80 21.05 -1.46 27.44
C PRO A 80 21.34 0.04 27.50
N TYR A 81 21.54 0.67 26.34
CA TYR A 81 21.77 2.11 26.21
C TYR A 81 20.56 2.87 25.66
N GLY A 82 19.35 2.27 25.66
CA GLY A 82 18.16 2.88 25.08
C GLY A 82 17.70 4.19 25.76
N GLN A 83 18.07 4.38 27.02
CA GLN A 83 17.65 5.51 27.87
C GLN A 83 18.54 6.76 27.71
N ILE A 84 19.70 6.63 27.05
CA ILE A 84 20.63 7.75 26.84
C ILE A 84 20.19 8.65 25.68
N VAL A 85 19.42 8.10 24.73
CA VAL A 85 18.92 8.79 23.55
C VAL A 85 17.75 9.70 23.93
N ARG A 86 17.77 10.96 23.46
CA ARG A 86 16.66 11.89 23.72
C ARG A 86 15.35 11.38 23.11
N PRO A 87 14.24 11.39 23.85
CA PRO A 87 12.91 11.08 23.31
C PRO A 87 12.56 11.90 22.07
N ASP A 88 12.97 13.18 22.04
CA ASP A 88 12.70 14.10 20.93
C ASP A 88 13.41 13.72 19.62
N ASN A 89 14.45 12.87 19.71
CA ASN A 89 15.21 12.42 18.54
C ASN A 89 14.61 11.17 17.88
N PHE A 90 13.53 10.61 18.45
CA PHE A 90 12.77 9.53 17.84
C PHE A 90 11.72 10.14 16.91
N VAL A 91 11.91 9.94 15.62
CA VAL A 91 10.96 10.37 14.59
C VAL A 91 10.37 9.11 13.97
N PHE A 92 9.08 8.90 14.20
CA PHE A 92 8.40 7.70 13.72
C PHE A 92 7.08 7.96 13.02
N GLY A 93 6.77 7.10 12.05
CA GLY A 93 5.46 7.04 11.39
C GLY A 93 4.45 6.24 12.22
N GLN A 94 3.15 6.55 12.05
CA GLN A 94 2.06 5.66 12.50
C GLN A 94 1.72 4.60 11.45
N SER A 95 2.14 4.83 10.21
CA SER A 95 2.04 3.87 9.12
C SER A 95 3.39 3.18 9.02
N GLY A 96 3.48 1.97 9.59
CA GLY A 96 4.57 1.06 9.25
C GLY A 96 4.76 1.03 7.74
N ALA A 97 5.98 0.78 7.27
CA ALA A 97 6.24 0.49 5.87
C ALA A 97 5.64 -0.87 5.48
N ILE A 98 4.36 -1.08 5.78
CA ILE A 98 3.56 -2.15 5.23
C ILE A 98 3.32 -1.69 3.81
N ALA A 99 4.11 -2.22 2.88
CA ALA A 99 3.68 -2.31 1.52
C ALA A 99 2.40 -3.15 1.56
N SER A 100 1.25 -2.51 1.76
CA SER A 100 -0.03 -3.20 1.71
C SER A 100 -0.03 -3.96 0.40
N ARG A 101 -0.12 -5.28 0.48
CA ARG A 101 0.04 -6.22 -0.61
C ARG A 101 -1.36 -6.62 -1.04
N THR A 102 -1.78 -6.06 -2.17
CA THR A 102 -3.03 -6.45 -2.81
C THR A 102 -2.85 -7.82 -3.43
N GLU A 103 -3.63 -8.80 -2.97
CA GLU A 103 -3.69 -10.13 -3.56
C GLU A 103 -5.07 -10.41 -4.13
N PHE A 104 -5.13 -10.87 -5.38
CA PHE A 104 -6.37 -11.43 -5.92
C PHE A 104 -6.64 -12.82 -5.32
N THR A 105 -7.85 -13.00 -4.78
CA THR A 105 -8.28 -14.24 -4.14
C THR A 105 -9.21 -15.04 -5.04
N ASN A 106 -10.14 -14.39 -5.74
CA ASN A 106 -11.05 -15.05 -6.66
C ASN A 106 -11.62 -14.07 -7.71
N ILE A 107 -12.17 -14.62 -8.79
CA ILE A 107 -13.01 -13.90 -9.75
C ILE A 107 -14.22 -14.74 -10.17
N GLU A 108 -15.39 -14.12 -10.17
CA GLU A 108 -16.64 -14.72 -10.64
C GLU A 108 -17.23 -13.83 -11.73
N CYS A 109 -17.58 -14.42 -12.87
CA CYS A 109 -18.23 -13.73 -13.98
C CYS A 109 -19.52 -14.46 -14.34
N ASP A 110 -20.64 -13.80 -14.10
CA ASP A 110 -21.97 -14.32 -14.39
C ASP A 110 -22.56 -13.58 -15.59
N SER A 111 -22.87 -14.30 -16.68
CA SER A 111 -23.71 -13.77 -17.75
C SER A 111 -25.18 -14.03 -17.43
N LEU A 112 -25.96 -12.96 -17.32
CA LEU A 112 -27.40 -13.00 -17.07
C LEU A 112 -28.21 -13.14 -18.37
N ASP A 113 -27.71 -12.57 -19.47
CA ASP A 113 -28.28 -12.73 -20.80
C ASP A 113 -27.23 -13.28 -21.78
N LYS A 114 -27.13 -14.61 -21.82
CA LYS A 114 -26.22 -15.35 -22.70
C LYS A 114 -26.53 -15.16 -24.18
N GLN A 115 -27.73 -14.73 -24.55
CA GLN A 115 -28.07 -14.44 -25.96
C GLN A 115 -27.52 -13.08 -26.40
N PHE A 116 -27.27 -12.18 -25.46
CA PHE A 116 -26.69 -10.88 -25.73
C PHE A 116 -25.16 -10.90 -25.61
N SER A 117 -24.65 -11.46 -24.51
CA SER A 117 -23.22 -11.52 -24.22
C SER A 117 -22.87 -12.75 -23.39
N ASP A 118 -21.72 -13.36 -23.65
CA ASP A 118 -21.18 -14.44 -22.82
C ASP A 118 -19.68 -14.30 -22.62
N PHE A 119 -19.16 -14.92 -21.55
CA PHE A 119 -17.75 -14.90 -21.22
C PHE A 119 -17.03 -16.06 -21.92
N GLU A 120 -16.15 -15.74 -22.88
CA GLU A 120 -15.29 -16.75 -23.51
C GLU A 120 -14.28 -17.31 -22.50
N TYR A 121 -13.76 -16.43 -21.63
CA TYR A 121 -13.08 -16.82 -20.41
C TYR A 121 -13.17 -15.72 -19.36
N CYS A 122 -13.17 -16.14 -18.08
CA CYS A 122 -13.00 -15.28 -16.93
C CYS A 122 -12.19 -16.06 -15.90
N VAL A 123 -10.90 -15.79 -15.85
CA VAL A 123 -9.96 -16.61 -15.08
C VAL A 123 -9.00 -15.76 -14.27
N LEU A 124 -8.77 -16.22 -13.05
CA LEU A 124 -7.64 -15.81 -12.23
C LEU A 124 -6.53 -16.87 -12.44
N LYS A 125 -5.40 -16.46 -13.01
CA LYS A 125 -4.24 -17.35 -13.20
C LYS A 125 -3.12 -16.95 -12.25
N SER A 126 -2.59 -17.94 -11.54
CA SER A 126 -1.40 -17.83 -10.72
C SER A 126 -0.22 -18.45 -11.46
N VAL A 127 0.75 -17.64 -11.89
CA VAL A 127 1.96 -18.13 -12.59
C VAL A 127 3.08 -18.45 -11.59
N ASN A 128 3.24 -17.61 -10.56
CA ASN A 128 4.17 -17.83 -9.46
C ASN A 128 3.60 -17.26 -8.16
N ARG A 129 4.33 -17.36 -7.03
CA ARG A 129 3.87 -16.88 -5.71
C ARG A 129 3.55 -15.38 -5.65
N SER A 130 4.10 -14.57 -6.56
CA SER A 130 3.94 -13.11 -6.59
C SER A 130 3.18 -12.60 -7.83
N PHE A 131 3.02 -13.43 -8.85
CA PHE A 131 2.44 -13.07 -10.14
C PHE A 131 1.12 -13.81 -10.34
N LYS A 132 0.06 -13.14 -9.90
CA LYS A 132 -1.33 -13.49 -10.18
C LYS A 132 -1.91 -12.44 -11.11
N TYR A 133 -2.69 -12.86 -12.10
CA TYR A 133 -3.38 -11.95 -13.00
C TYR A 133 -4.80 -12.40 -13.32
N ILE A 134 -5.63 -11.42 -13.60
CA ILE A 134 -7.01 -11.58 -14.06
C ILE A 134 -7.03 -11.38 -15.57
N SER A 135 -7.64 -12.31 -16.30
CA SER A 135 -7.95 -12.17 -17.72
C SER A 135 -9.43 -12.45 -17.94
N ILE A 136 -10.10 -11.53 -18.64
CA ILE A 136 -11.53 -11.60 -18.95
C ILE A 136 -11.71 -11.33 -20.44
N LYS A 137 -12.48 -12.17 -21.13
CA LYS A 137 -12.87 -11.95 -22.51
C LYS A 137 -14.36 -12.17 -22.68
N VAL A 138 -15.03 -11.16 -23.18
CA VAL A 138 -16.48 -11.12 -23.38
C VAL A 138 -16.77 -11.13 -24.86
N GLN A 139 -17.62 -12.06 -25.27
CA GLN A 139 -18.18 -12.11 -26.61
C GLN A 139 -19.55 -11.44 -26.62
N LEU A 140 -19.71 -10.46 -27.50
CA LEU A 140 -20.98 -9.79 -27.75
C LEU A 140 -21.65 -10.44 -28.96
N PHE A 141 -22.83 -11.01 -28.80
CA PHE A 141 -23.60 -11.63 -29.88
C PHE A 141 -24.55 -10.64 -30.56
N LYS A 142 -24.96 -9.59 -29.85
CA LYS A 142 -25.79 -8.49 -30.37
C LYS A 142 -24.98 -7.19 -30.41
N SER A 143 -24.32 -6.94 -31.54
CA SER A 143 -23.55 -5.72 -31.83
C SER A 143 -24.22 -4.88 -32.92
N PRO A 144 -24.02 -3.54 -32.95
CA PRO A 144 -23.23 -2.72 -32.03
C PRO A 144 -23.99 -2.31 -30.75
N VAL A 145 -23.28 -2.27 -29.61
CA VAL A 145 -23.83 -1.80 -28.33
C VAL A 145 -23.60 -0.30 -28.20
N THR A 146 -24.69 0.48 -28.15
CA THR A 146 -24.66 1.96 -28.16
C THR A 146 -24.92 2.60 -26.80
N LYS A 147 -25.57 1.89 -25.88
CA LYS A 147 -25.92 2.38 -24.54
C LYS A 147 -25.47 1.39 -23.47
N VAL A 148 -24.52 1.81 -22.64
CA VAL A 148 -23.96 0.99 -21.55
C VAL A 148 -23.85 1.83 -20.28
N LYS A 149 -24.37 1.29 -19.18
CA LYS A 149 -24.19 1.77 -17.81
C LYS A 149 -23.45 0.70 -17.02
N VAL A 150 -22.60 1.15 -16.11
CA VAL A 150 -21.88 0.28 -15.19
C VAL A 150 -22.21 0.72 -13.78
N ASN A 151 -22.76 -0.19 -12.98
CA ASN A 151 -22.87 0.02 -11.54
C ASN A 151 -21.69 -0.66 -10.86
N PHE A 152 -20.98 0.10 -10.02
CA PHE A 152 -19.86 -0.36 -9.24
C PHE A 152 -20.23 -0.36 -7.76
N GLY A 153 -19.97 -1.47 -7.08
CA GLY A 153 -20.10 -1.65 -5.65
C GLY A 153 -18.79 -2.12 -5.01
N LEU A 154 -18.35 -1.44 -3.94
CA LEU A 154 -17.25 -1.87 -3.08
C LEU A 154 -17.79 -2.41 -1.75
N TYR A 155 -17.44 -3.66 -1.46
CA TYR A 155 -17.83 -4.35 -0.23
C TYR A 155 -16.59 -4.77 0.55
N LYS A 156 -16.68 -4.73 1.88
CA LYS A 156 -15.64 -5.22 2.80
C LYS A 156 -16.19 -6.39 3.59
N ARG A 157 -15.35 -7.40 3.78
CA ARG A 157 -15.69 -8.58 4.57
C ARG A 157 -15.54 -8.26 6.05
N PHE A 158 -16.64 -8.41 6.77
CA PHE A 158 -16.65 -8.47 8.24
C PHE A 158 -17.17 -9.87 8.64
N SER A 159 -18.42 -9.97 9.10
CA SER A 159 -19.16 -11.25 9.25
C SER A 159 -19.77 -11.78 7.94
N GLY A 160 -19.49 -11.09 6.83
CA GLY A 160 -20.05 -11.23 5.49
C GLY A 160 -19.64 -9.99 4.67
N TYR A 161 -19.86 -10.00 3.36
CA TYR A 161 -19.57 -8.82 2.52
C TYR A 161 -20.63 -7.75 2.77
N ARG A 162 -20.24 -6.65 3.44
CA ARG A 162 -21.10 -5.49 3.68
C ARG A 162 -20.68 -4.33 2.78
N PRO A 163 -21.62 -3.50 2.30
CA PRO A 163 -21.29 -2.30 1.54
C PRO A 163 -20.30 -1.45 2.34
N PHE A 164 -19.11 -1.20 1.78
CA PHE A 164 -18.04 -0.56 2.53
C PHE A 164 -18.10 0.96 2.42
N LEU A 165 -18.34 1.51 1.22
CA LEU A 165 -18.47 2.96 1.01
C LEU A 165 -19.04 3.35 -0.36
N TYR A 166 -18.70 2.64 -1.44
CA TYR A 166 -19.00 3.08 -2.80
C TYR A 166 -20.02 2.19 -3.48
N ASN A 167 -21.17 2.77 -3.82
CA ASN A 167 -22.13 2.20 -4.75
C ASN A 167 -22.60 3.32 -5.69
N PHE A 168 -22.13 3.31 -6.93
CA PHE A 168 -22.50 4.32 -7.91
C PHE A 168 -22.68 3.72 -9.30
N THR A 169 -23.55 4.34 -10.09
CA THR A 169 -23.81 3.97 -11.48
C THR A 169 -23.30 5.05 -12.41
N ILE A 170 -22.46 4.66 -13.38
CA ILE A 170 -21.94 5.56 -14.42
C ILE A 170 -22.46 5.13 -15.79
N ASP A 171 -22.74 6.11 -16.65
CA ASP A 171 -22.93 5.88 -18.08
C ASP A 171 -21.55 5.76 -18.73
N ALA A 172 -21.16 4.55 -19.12
CA ALA A 172 -19.81 4.28 -19.61
C ALA A 172 -19.54 5.02 -20.94
N CYS A 173 -20.52 5.06 -21.84
CA CYS A 173 -20.39 5.74 -23.13
C CYS A 173 -20.12 7.24 -22.93
N ARG A 174 -20.88 7.89 -22.03
CA ARG A 174 -20.71 9.31 -21.71
C ARG A 174 -19.41 9.58 -20.93
N PHE A 175 -19.04 8.67 -20.04
CA PHE A 175 -17.88 8.80 -19.16
C PHE A 175 -16.55 8.83 -19.93
N VAL A 176 -16.41 7.98 -20.95
CA VAL A 176 -15.18 7.93 -21.77
C VAL A 176 -14.95 9.25 -22.53
N ASN A 177 -16.03 9.88 -23.02
CA ASN A 177 -15.95 11.17 -23.73
C ASN A 177 -15.73 12.36 -22.79
N ASN A 178 -16.28 12.32 -21.57
CA ASN A 178 -16.16 13.42 -20.61
C ASN A 178 -15.82 12.89 -19.22
N ARG A 179 -14.51 12.83 -18.91
CA ARG A 179 -13.93 12.21 -17.69
C ARG A 179 -14.20 12.94 -16.37
N LYS A 180 -15.05 13.98 -16.37
CA LYS A 180 -15.21 14.92 -15.25
C LYS A 180 -16.26 14.62 -14.16
N PRO A 181 -17.17 13.62 -14.23
CA PRO A 181 -18.22 13.55 -13.21
C PRO A 181 -17.83 12.86 -11.90
N ASN A 182 -16.78 12.02 -11.82
CA ASN A 182 -16.46 11.28 -10.59
C ASN A 182 -14.98 10.85 -10.47
N PRO A 183 -14.19 11.40 -9.53
CA PRO A 183 -12.79 11.03 -9.30
C PRO A 183 -12.55 9.55 -9.02
N ILE A 184 -13.46 8.90 -8.30
CA ILE A 184 -13.36 7.48 -7.94
C ILE A 184 -13.57 6.61 -9.18
N ALA A 185 -14.56 6.95 -10.02
CA ALA A 185 -14.76 6.27 -11.29
C ALA A 185 -13.55 6.44 -12.23
N THR A 186 -12.95 7.63 -12.25
CA THR A 186 -11.72 7.90 -13.03
C THR A 186 -10.55 7.05 -12.53
N PHE A 187 -10.39 6.90 -11.22
CA PHE A 187 -9.38 6.03 -10.63
C PHE A 187 -9.53 4.58 -11.10
N PHE A 188 -10.73 3.99 -10.97
CA PHE A 188 -10.96 2.60 -11.37
C PHE A 188 -10.84 2.40 -12.88
N TYR A 189 -11.34 3.34 -13.68
CA TYR A 189 -11.20 3.30 -15.13
C TYR A 189 -9.73 3.33 -15.56
N GLU A 190 -8.92 4.25 -15.03
CA GLU A 190 -7.48 4.32 -15.37
C GLU A 190 -6.70 3.09 -14.92
N THR A 191 -7.17 2.37 -13.89
CA THR A 191 -6.58 1.09 -13.46
C THR A 191 -6.78 -0.03 -14.49
N ILE A 192 -7.95 -0.12 -15.11
CA ILE A 192 -8.25 -1.18 -16.10
C ILE A 192 -7.90 -0.78 -17.53
N ARG A 193 -7.85 0.53 -17.82
CA ARG A 193 -7.65 1.08 -19.18
C ARG A 193 -6.40 0.54 -19.86
N SER A 194 -5.27 0.47 -19.15
CA SER A 194 -4.00 -0.02 -19.71
C SER A 194 -4.01 -1.50 -20.10
N TYR A 195 -4.93 -2.27 -19.54
CA TYR A 195 -5.06 -3.71 -19.78
C TYR A 195 -6.33 -4.08 -20.55
N SER A 196 -7.12 -3.10 -20.97
CA SER A 196 -8.40 -3.32 -21.66
C SER A 196 -8.46 -2.63 -23.01
N ASN A 197 -9.39 -3.08 -23.86
CA ASN A 197 -9.70 -2.42 -25.13
C ASN A 197 -10.88 -1.43 -25.05
N ILE A 198 -11.40 -1.15 -23.84
CA ILE A 198 -12.53 -0.25 -23.59
C ILE A 198 -12.02 1.21 -23.53
N ASN A 199 -11.38 1.66 -24.61
CA ASN A 199 -10.60 2.90 -24.61
C ASN A 199 -11.31 4.05 -25.35
N HIS A 200 -12.37 3.72 -26.08
CA HIS A 200 -13.17 4.63 -26.87
C HIS A 200 -14.61 4.64 -26.34
N SER A 201 -15.32 5.73 -26.61
CA SER A 201 -16.76 5.80 -26.40
C SER A 201 -17.47 4.81 -27.33
N CYS A 202 -18.62 4.32 -26.89
CA CYS A 202 -19.57 3.56 -27.70
C CYS A 202 -19.75 4.17 -29.10
N PRO A 203 -19.99 3.35 -30.14
CA PRO A 203 -20.45 1.96 -30.09
C PRO A 203 -19.36 0.89 -29.93
N TYR A 204 -19.67 -0.18 -29.18
CA TYR A 204 -18.82 -1.39 -29.13
C TYR A 204 -19.34 -2.45 -30.10
N SER A 205 -18.52 -2.81 -31.09
CA SER A 205 -18.80 -3.89 -32.06
C SER A 205 -17.97 -5.14 -31.81
N ASP A 206 -16.78 -4.96 -31.25
CA ASP A 206 -15.78 -6.01 -31.10
C ASP A 206 -15.88 -6.71 -29.74
N LYS A 207 -15.14 -7.83 -29.60
CA LYS A 207 -15.02 -8.54 -28.33
C LYS A 207 -14.38 -7.63 -27.29
N ILE A 208 -14.93 -7.59 -26.07
CA ILE A 208 -14.35 -6.83 -24.96
C ILE A 208 -13.30 -7.70 -24.28
N LEU A 209 -12.10 -7.15 -24.08
CA LEU A 209 -10.96 -7.84 -23.53
C LEU A 209 -10.36 -7.05 -22.38
N LEU A 210 -10.09 -7.74 -21.27
CA LEU A 210 -9.17 -7.35 -20.21
C LEU A 210 -8.08 -8.42 -20.16
N ASP A 211 -6.87 -8.11 -20.61
CA ASP A 211 -5.79 -9.08 -20.69
C ASP A 211 -4.77 -8.86 -19.56
N LYS A 212 -4.59 -9.87 -18.71
CA LYS A 212 -3.51 -9.96 -17.71
C LYS A 212 -3.39 -8.74 -16.79
N LEU A 213 -4.49 -8.29 -16.21
CA LEU A 213 -4.44 -7.30 -15.13
C LEU A 213 -3.73 -7.92 -13.92
N THR A 214 -2.56 -7.40 -13.55
CA THR A 214 -1.73 -7.96 -12.48
C THR A 214 -2.06 -7.39 -11.12
N ALA A 215 -1.92 -8.22 -10.08
CA ALA A 215 -2.14 -7.80 -8.70
C ALA A 215 -1.16 -6.69 -8.28
N ASP A 216 0.09 -6.77 -8.72
CA ASP A 216 1.14 -5.78 -8.44
C ASP A 216 0.82 -4.37 -8.99
N TYR A 217 0.30 -4.32 -10.22
CA TYR A 217 -0.12 -3.05 -10.84
C TYR A 217 -1.28 -2.41 -10.06
N VAL A 218 -2.27 -3.23 -9.69
CA VAL A 218 -3.39 -2.77 -8.85
C VAL A 218 -2.87 -2.35 -7.47
N ASN A 219 -1.90 -3.07 -6.93
CA ASN A 219 -1.32 -2.76 -5.63
C ASN A 219 -0.74 -1.36 -5.61
N HIS A 220 0.18 -1.05 -6.52
CA HIS A 220 0.80 0.27 -6.59
C HIS A 220 -0.23 1.40 -6.71
N ARG A 221 -1.36 1.19 -7.38
CA ARG A 221 -2.43 2.20 -7.47
C ARG A 221 -3.29 2.27 -6.22
N MET A 222 -3.63 1.16 -5.60
CA MET A 222 -4.46 1.14 -4.40
C MET A 222 -3.71 1.77 -3.23
N THR A 223 -2.45 1.38 -3.01
CA THR A 223 -1.64 1.86 -1.89
C THR A 223 -1.20 3.32 -2.02
N ALA A 224 -0.91 3.79 -3.23
CA ALA A 224 -0.40 5.14 -3.44
C ALA A 224 -1.50 6.23 -3.41
N TYR A 225 -2.75 5.90 -3.72
CA TYR A 225 -3.80 6.90 -3.93
C TYR A 225 -4.96 6.82 -2.92
N LEU A 226 -5.25 5.65 -2.34
CA LEU A 226 -6.38 5.48 -1.43
C LEU A 226 -5.97 4.63 -0.21
N PRO A 227 -5.94 5.17 1.02
CA PRO A 227 -5.64 4.40 2.22
C PRO A 227 -6.84 3.52 2.59
N PHE A 228 -7.01 2.42 1.85
CA PHE A 228 -7.93 1.38 2.25
C PHE A 228 -7.34 0.66 3.48
N PRO A 229 -8.12 0.45 4.55
CA PRO A 229 -7.64 -0.32 5.70
C PRO A 229 -7.43 -1.78 5.30
N ASP A 230 -6.61 -2.52 6.03
CA ASP A 230 -6.40 -3.94 5.74
C ASP A 230 -7.71 -4.75 5.85
N GLY A 231 -7.78 -5.82 5.07
CA GLY A 231 -8.89 -6.77 5.05
C GLY A 231 -9.25 -7.30 3.68
N ASP A 232 -10.31 -8.11 3.64
CA ASP A 232 -10.84 -8.68 2.41
C ASP A 232 -11.91 -7.78 1.80
N TYR A 233 -11.83 -7.60 0.49
CA TYR A 233 -12.69 -6.73 -0.29
C TYR A 233 -13.26 -7.45 -1.50
N LEU A 234 -14.41 -6.95 -1.95
CA LEU A 234 -15.10 -7.38 -3.15
C LEU A 234 -15.44 -6.15 -4.00
N PHE A 235 -14.93 -6.13 -5.22
CA PHE A 235 -15.41 -5.26 -6.28
C PHE A 235 -16.50 -5.98 -7.07
N GLN A 236 -17.70 -5.39 -7.09
CA GLN A 236 -18.82 -5.89 -7.87
C GLN A 236 -19.15 -4.90 -8.98
N PHE A 237 -19.16 -5.37 -10.22
CA PHE A 237 -19.51 -4.61 -11.40
C PHE A 237 -20.76 -5.21 -12.05
N HIS A 238 -21.82 -4.41 -12.17
CA HIS A 238 -23.00 -4.76 -12.95
C HIS A 238 -22.94 -4.04 -14.30
N TRP A 239 -22.95 -4.82 -15.37
CA TRP A 239 -22.92 -4.34 -16.74
C TRP A 239 -24.32 -4.28 -17.30
N ILE A 240 -24.82 -3.07 -17.51
CA ILE A 240 -26.20 -2.80 -17.91
C ILE A 240 -26.18 -2.21 -19.31
N ALA A 241 -26.82 -2.85 -20.29
CA ALA A 241 -27.00 -2.26 -21.61
C ALA A 241 -28.49 -2.13 -21.91
N TYR A 242 -28.89 -1.01 -22.52
CA TYR A 242 -30.31 -0.72 -22.79
C TYR A 242 -31.22 -0.91 -21.56
N ASP A 243 -30.71 -0.58 -20.36
CA ASP A 243 -31.36 -0.74 -19.06
C ASP A 243 -31.66 -2.20 -18.64
N ILE A 244 -31.05 -3.18 -19.31
CA ILE A 244 -31.09 -4.60 -18.96
C ILE A 244 -29.72 -4.99 -18.37
N ASN A 245 -29.72 -5.65 -17.21
CA ASN A 245 -28.50 -6.15 -16.60
C ASN A 245 -28.03 -7.41 -17.35
N LEU A 246 -26.91 -7.31 -18.06
CA LEU A 246 -26.40 -8.36 -18.94
C LEU A 246 -25.42 -9.28 -18.24
N ALA A 247 -24.59 -8.73 -17.37
CA ALA A 247 -23.53 -9.48 -16.73
C ALA A 247 -23.13 -8.87 -15.39
N VAL A 248 -22.67 -9.73 -14.49
CA VAL A 248 -22.11 -9.34 -13.19
C VAL A 248 -20.70 -9.91 -13.07
N VAL A 249 -19.74 -9.03 -12.76
CA VAL A 249 -18.35 -9.43 -12.49
C VAL A 249 -18.03 -9.11 -11.05
N LYS A 250 -17.55 -10.11 -10.31
CA LYS A 250 -17.12 -9.99 -8.92
C LYS A 250 -15.65 -10.33 -8.83
N ALA A 251 -14.83 -9.38 -8.42
CA ALA A 251 -13.40 -9.56 -8.17
C ALA A 251 -13.13 -9.46 -6.68
N TYR A 252 -12.54 -10.51 -6.11
CA TYR A 252 -12.22 -10.61 -4.70
C TYR A 252 -10.72 -10.38 -4.50
N PHE A 253 -10.37 -9.55 -3.52
CA PHE A 253 -8.99 -9.24 -3.21
C PHE A 253 -8.78 -8.99 -1.73
N THR A 254 -7.57 -9.26 -1.25
CA THR A 254 -7.14 -9.01 0.12
C THR A 254 -6.09 -7.91 0.10
N LEU A 255 -6.21 -6.97 1.04
CA LEU A 255 -5.20 -5.96 1.31
C LEU A 255 -4.60 -6.26 2.69
N SER A 256 -3.29 -6.50 2.74
CA SER A 256 -2.55 -6.93 3.94
C SER A 256 -1.19 -6.28 4.06
#